data_AF-K8F293-F1
#
_entry.id   AF-K8F293-F1
#
_cell.length_a   1.000
_cell.length_b   1.000
_cell.length_c   1.000
_cell.angle_alpha   90.00
_cell.angle_beta   90.00
_cell.angle_gamma   90.00
#
_symmetry.space_group_name_H-M   'P 1'
#
loop_
_entity.id
_entity.type
_entity.pdbx_description
1 polymer ?
#
loop_
_entity_poly.entity_id
_entity_poly.type
_entity_poly.pdbx_seq_one_letter_code
_entity_poly.pdbx_strand_id
1 'polypeptide(L)'
;MTGGDEEETRYAKFEYIPNEETWRAKARWNWGSPVGTAHECAKVCRTKFYVEQARALFLEHFTIRDRHDREELKLVLALLMQREGHETGDPNGWNENVAKRLVNAEFEDEEKGFESFVECVRAQVGVEESAGEREVLAKALETLRFVERGP
;
A
#
# COMPACT_ATOMS: atom_id res chain seq x y z
N MET A 1 -5.08 -20.13 -28.59
CA MET A 1 -5.47 -18.91 -27.83
C MET A 1 -6.34 -19.38 -26.68
N THR A 2 -5.83 -19.40 -25.44
CA THR A 2 -6.60 -19.48 -24.16
C THR A 2 -5.60 -19.61 -22.99
N GLY A 3 -4.67 -18.65 -22.87
CA GLY A 3 -3.77 -18.55 -21.71
C GLY A 3 -3.83 -17.20 -21.00
N GLY A 4 -4.60 -16.24 -21.55
CA GLY A 4 -4.73 -14.90 -20.98
C GLY A 4 -5.82 -14.78 -19.92
N ASP A 5 -6.92 -15.53 -20.06
CA ASP A 5 -8.14 -15.29 -19.27
C ASP A 5 -8.11 -15.95 -17.87
N GLU A 6 -7.32 -17.01 -17.68
CA GLU A 6 -7.16 -17.67 -16.36
C GLU A 6 -6.23 -16.91 -15.40
N GLU A 7 -5.32 -16.10 -15.94
CA GLU A 7 -4.42 -15.26 -15.13
C GLU A 7 -5.14 -13.99 -14.66
N GLU A 8 -5.99 -13.41 -15.52
CA GLU A 8 -6.77 -12.21 -15.23
C GLU A 8 -7.83 -12.45 -14.14
N THR A 9 -8.35 -13.67 -14.02
CA THR A 9 -9.39 -14.06 -13.04
C THR A 9 -8.87 -14.36 -11.63
N ARG A 10 -7.55 -14.51 -11.42
CA ARG A 10 -6.97 -14.68 -10.07
C ARG A 10 -6.73 -13.38 -9.33
N TYR A 11 -6.74 -12.26 -10.03
CA TYR A 11 -6.66 -10.94 -9.43
C TYR A 11 -8.05 -10.36 -9.34
N ALA A 12 -8.70 -10.53 -8.19
CA ALA A 12 -9.77 -9.61 -7.82
C ALA A 12 -9.12 -8.22 -7.72
N LYS A 13 -9.23 -7.42 -8.78
CA LYS A 13 -8.88 -6.00 -8.75
C LYS A 13 -9.68 -5.41 -7.59
N PHE A 14 -9.04 -4.56 -6.79
CA PHE A 14 -9.84 -3.71 -5.92
C PHE A 14 -10.73 -2.91 -6.88
N GLU A 15 -12.04 -3.14 -6.88
CA GLU A 15 -12.95 -2.21 -7.53
C GLU A 15 -12.89 -0.94 -6.68
N TYR A 16 -11.90 -0.10 -7.01
CA TYR A 16 -11.85 1.26 -6.53
C TYR A 16 -13.14 1.91 -7.00
N ILE A 17 -14.05 2.16 -6.06
CA ILE A 17 -15.25 2.96 -6.30
C ILE A 17 -14.77 4.41 -6.16
N PRO A 18 -14.59 5.15 -7.26
CA PRO A 18 -14.29 6.56 -7.16
C PRO A 18 -15.58 7.20 -6.66
N ASN A 19 -15.53 7.70 -5.45
CA ASN A 19 -16.55 8.57 -4.90
C ASN A 19 -15.81 9.73 -4.24
N GLU A 20 -16.56 10.74 -3.81
CA GLU A 20 -16.21 11.82 -2.88
C GLU A 20 -15.65 11.30 -1.51
N GLU A 21 -15.08 10.09 -1.48
CA GLU A 21 -14.61 9.23 -0.39
C GLU A 21 -13.15 8.79 -0.61
N THR A 22 -12.34 9.59 -1.32
CA THR A 22 -10.87 9.44 -1.31
C THR A 22 -10.33 9.71 0.10
N TRP A 23 -9.05 9.42 0.36
CA TRP A 23 -8.41 9.82 1.64
C TRP A 23 -8.55 11.34 1.91
N ARG A 24 -8.80 12.15 0.87
CA ARG A 24 -9.15 13.59 0.97
C ARG A 24 -10.41 13.87 1.78
N ALA A 25 -11.32 12.91 1.89
CA ALA A 25 -12.54 13.04 2.68
C ALA A 25 -12.28 13.00 4.22
N LYS A 26 -11.01 13.17 4.64
CA LYS A 26 -10.38 13.48 5.96
C LYS A 26 -11.18 13.38 7.26
N ALA A 27 -12.46 13.71 7.30
CA ALA A 27 -13.32 13.61 8.48
C ALA A 27 -13.82 12.19 8.80
N ARG A 28 -13.75 11.24 7.86
CA ARG A 28 -14.33 9.87 8.06
C ARG A 28 -13.34 8.71 7.98
N TRP A 29 -12.11 8.95 7.54
CA TRP A 29 -11.12 7.90 7.36
C TRP A 29 -10.36 7.64 8.67
N ASN A 30 -10.99 6.93 9.60
CA ASN A 30 -10.47 6.67 10.94
C ASN A 30 -9.68 5.34 11.00
N TRP A 31 -8.37 5.42 10.76
CA TRP A 31 -7.46 4.28 10.87
C TRP A 31 -7.43 3.73 12.29
N GLY A 32 -7.77 2.45 12.46
CA GLY A 32 -7.86 1.80 13.77
C GLY A 32 -9.26 1.85 14.40
N SER A 33 -10.21 2.55 13.78
CA SER A 33 -11.63 2.37 14.12
C SER A 33 -12.03 0.91 13.87
N PRO A 34 -12.78 0.28 14.79
CA PRO A 34 -13.37 -1.03 14.54
C PRO A 34 -14.52 -0.99 13.52
N VAL A 35 -14.93 0.21 13.07
CA VAL A 35 -16.05 0.43 12.14
C VAL A 35 -15.78 1.57 11.14
N GLY A 36 -16.46 1.56 10.01
CA GLY A 36 -16.41 2.62 8.99
C GLY A 36 -15.60 2.23 7.74
N THR A 37 -15.59 3.10 6.73
CA THR A 37 -15.02 2.81 5.40
C THR A 37 -13.56 2.36 5.46
N ALA A 38 -12.72 3.03 6.26
CA ALA A 38 -11.32 2.66 6.44
C ALA A 38 -11.16 1.23 7.00
N HIS A 39 -12.02 0.84 7.94
CA HIS A 39 -12.04 -0.52 8.51
C HIS A 39 -12.41 -1.56 7.46
N GLU A 40 -13.47 -1.32 6.70
CA GLU A 40 -13.92 -2.25 5.66
C GLU A 40 -12.88 -2.38 4.53
N CYS A 41 -12.28 -1.28 4.07
CA CYS A 41 -11.19 -1.34 3.09
C CYS A 41 -9.98 -2.11 3.62
N ALA A 42 -9.58 -1.89 4.87
CA ALA A 42 -8.50 -2.66 5.50
C ALA A 42 -8.85 -4.16 5.61
N LYS A 43 -10.10 -4.50 5.95
CA LYS A 43 -10.58 -5.89 6.03
C LYS A 43 -10.56 -6.56 4.66
N VAL A 44 -11.04 -5.88 3.62
CA VAL A 44 -10.97 -6.37 2.23
C VAL A 44 -9.52 -6.58 1.81
N CYS A 45 -8.64 -5.61 2.08
CA CYS A 45 -7.21 -5.71 1.78
C CYS A 45 -6.56 -6.94 2.45
N ARG A 46 -6.77 -7.11 3.77
CA ARG A 46 -6.27 -8.29 4.50
C ARG A 46 -6.83 -9.61 3.98
N THR A 47 -8.10 -9.62 3.56
CA THR A 47 -8.74 -10.81 2.98
C THR A 47 -8.13 -11.15 1.61
N LYS A 48 -7.95 -10.14 0.75
CA LYS A 48 -7.35 -10.27 -0.59
C LYS A 48 -5.93 -10.81 -0.51
N PHE A 49 -5.14 -10.30 0.43
CA PHE A 49 -3.73 -10.66 0.61
C PHE A 49 -3.50 -11.69 1.72
N TYR A 50 -4.52 -12.45 2.10
CA TYR A 50 -4.43 -13.45 3.15
C TYR A 50 -3.44 -14.58 2.80
N VAL A 51 -3.44 -15.01 1.54
CA VAL A 51 -2.57 -16.10 1.05
C VAL A 51 -1.28 -15.57 0.42
N GLU A 52 -0.17 -16.25 0.67
CA GLU A 52 1.16 -15.90 0.16
C GLU A 52 1.19 -15.82 -1.37
N GLN A 53 0.51 -16.75 -2.04
CA GLN A 53 0.46 -16.78 -3.50
C GLN A 53 -0.14 -15.49 -4.07
N ALA A 54 -1.18 -14.92 -3.45
CA ALA A 54 -1.79 -13.66 -3.89
C ALA A 54 -0.82 -12.47 -3.72
N ARG A 55 0.02 -12.51 -2.70
CA ARG A 55 1.03 -11.46 -2.43
C ARG A 55 2.20 -11.53 -3.40
N ALA A 56 2.70 -12.74 -3.66
CA ALA A 56 3.74 -12.97 -4.67
C ALA A 56 3.27 -12.52 -6.06
N LEU A 57 2.05 -12.92 -6.43
CA LEU A 57 1.37 -12.52 -7.64
C LEU A 57 1.21 -10.99 -7.75
N PHE A 58 0.83 -10.30 -6.67
CA PHE A 58 0.76 -8.84 -6.65
C PHE A 58 2.12 -8.19 -6.86
N LEU A 59 3.16 -8.68 -6.17
CA LEU A 59 4.51 -8.14 -6.28
C LEU A 59 5.07 -8.33 -7.70
N GLU A 60 4.81 -9.47 -8.34
CA GLU A 60 5.17 -9.73 -9.73
C GLU A 60 4.49 -8.74 -10.68
N HIS A 61 3.18 -8.53 -10.55
CA HIS A 61 2.43 -7.59 -11.36
C HIS A 61 2.91 -6.14 -11.19
N PHE A 62 3.22 -5.75 -9.95
CA PHE A 62 3.77 -4.44 -9.64
C PHE A 62 5.16 -4.24 -10.26
N THR A 63 6.07 -5.18 -10.06
CA THR A 63 7.48 -5.04 -10.46
C THR A 63 7.70 -5.22 -11.97
N ILE A 64 7.01 -6.20 -12.57
CA ILE A 64 7.22 -6.62 -13.97
C ILE A 64 6.24 -5.93 -14.91
N ARG A 65 4.95 -5.87 -14.55
CA ARG A 65 3.89 -5.42 -15.48
C ARG A 65 3.54 -3.93 -15.36
N ASP A 66 4.08 -3.24 -14.36
CA ASP A 66 3.82 -1.82 -14.07
C ASP A 66 2.34 -1.47 -13.93
N ARG A 67 1.54 -2.41 -13.42
CA ARG A 67 0.11 -2.22 -13.23
C ARG A 67 -0.17 -2.20 -11.74
N HIS A 68 -0.44 -1.02 -11.20
CA HIS A 68 -0.88 -0.90 -9.82
C HIS A 68 -1.85 0.25 -9.63
N ASP A 69 -2.73 0.06 -8.67
CA ASP A 69 -3.55 1.11 -8.12
C ASP A 69 -2.76 1.80 -7.00
N ARG A 70 -2.53 3.11 -7.14
CA ARG A 70 -1.75 3.92 -6.19
C ARG A 70 -2.38 3.94 -4.81
N GLU A 71 -3.71 3.95 -4.73
CA GLU A 71 -4.46 3.98 -3.48
C GLU A 71 -4.45 2.60 -2.80
N GLU A 72 -4.55 1.52 -3.58
CA GLU A 72 -4.33 0.16 -3.06
C GLU A 72 -2.91 0.02 -2.47
N LEU A 73 -1.90 0.56 -3.15
CA LEU A 73 -0.51 0.48 -2.68
C LEU A 73 -0.28 1.29 -1.39
N LYS A 74 -0.83 2.51 -1.31
CA LYS A 74 -0.82 3.32 -0.07
C LYS A 74 -1.47 2.55 1.09
N LEU A 75 -2.63 1.91 0.86
CA LEU A 75 -3.33 1.12 1.86
C LEU A 75 -2.53 -0.10 2.32
N VAL A 76 -1.95 -0.87 1.39
CA VAL A 76 -1.09 -2.03 1.70
C VAL A 76 0.10 -1.60 2.55
N LEU A 77 0.82 -0.55 2.13
CA LEU A 77 1.99 -0.07 2.85
C LEU A 77 1.61 0.49 4.24
N ALA A 78 0.51 1.23 4.37
CA ALA A 78 0.03 1.73 5.66
C ALA A 78 -0.20 0.60 6.67
N LEU A 79 -0.84 -0.49 6.24
CA LEU A 79 -1.12 -1.65 7.10
C LEU A 79 0.15 -2.38 7.52
N LEU A 80 1.08 -2.55 6.58
CA LEU A 80 2.39 -3.15 6.85
C LEU A 80 3.24 -2.31 7.82
N MET A 81 3.25 -0.98 7.66
CA MET A 81 3.95 -0.04 8.53
C MET A 81 3.34 -0.03 9.94
N GLN A 82 2.01 -0.05 10.05
CA GLN A 82 1.33 -0.15 11.35
C GLN A 82 1.71 -1.44 12.07
N ARG A 83 1.70 -2.56 11.35
CA ARG A 83 2.12 -3.85 11.89
C ARG A 83 3.58 -3.84 12.34
N GLU A 84 4.48 -3.31 11.51
CA GLU A 84 5.90 -3.16 11.85
C GLU A 84 6.06 -2.35 13.14
N GLY A 85 5.37 -1.22 13.25
CA GLY A 85 5.38 -0.38 14.44
C GLY A 85 4.90 -1.12 15.69
N HIS A 86 3.83 -1.93 15.59
CA HIS A 86 3.34 -2.75 16.69
C HIS A 86 4.30 -3.88 17.08
N GLU A 87 4.98 -4.50 16.12
CA GLU A 87 5.87 -5.64 16.36
C GLU A 87 7.25 -5.21 16.90
N THR A 88 7.76 -4.06 16.45
CA THR A 88 9.17 -3.67 16.63
C THR A 88 9.38 -2.36 17.36
N GLY A 89 8.31 -1.57 17.59
CA GLY A 89 8.42 -0.24 18.18
C GLY A 89 8.88 0.86 17.21
N ASP A 90 8.70 0.64 15.89
CA ASP A 90 8.99 1.59 14.81
C ASP A 90 10.48 2.02 14.65
N PRO A 91 11.45 1.08 14.64
CA PRO A 91 12.88 1.40 14.61
C PRO A 91 13.32 2.13 13.33
N ASN A 92 12.55 1.99 12.25
CA ASN A 92 12.81 2.64 10.96
C ASN A 92 11.92 3.86 10.74
N GLY A 93 11.16 4.33 11.73
CA GLY A 93 10.33 5.53 11.63
C GLY A 93 9.17 5.47 10.64
N TRP A 94 8.74 4.27 10.25
CA TRP A 94 7.63 4.06 9.31
C TRP A 94 6.33 4.67 9.79
N ASN A 95 6.01 4.49 11.07
CA ASN A 95 4.77 4.99 11.65
C ASN A 95 4.84 6.52 11.77
N GLU A 96 5.92 7.05 12.34
CA GLU A 96 6.11 8.49 12.55
C GLU A 96 6.23 9.27 11.23
N ASN A 97 7.01 8.78 10.26
CA ASN A 97 7.40 9.55 9.07
C ASN A 97 6.52 9.30 7.85
N VAL A 98 5.75 8.21 7.81
CA VAL A 98 4.95 7.84 6.63
C VAL A 98 3.50 7.53 6.99
N ALA A 99 3.25 6.59 7.91
CA ALA A 99 1.90 6.14 8.20
C ALA A 99 1.01 7.25 8.80
N LYS A 100 1.52 8.05 9.74
CA LYS A 100 0.77 9.20 10.30
C LYS A 100 0.40 10.23 9.23
N ARG A 101 1.31 10.48 8.28
CA ARG A 101 1.10 11.46 7.21
C ARG A 101 0.08 10.97 6.18
N LEU A 102 0.09 9.66 5.91
CA LEU A 102 -0.98 8.98 5.18
C LEU A 102 -2.33 9.16 5.89
N VAL A 103 -2.40 8.89 7.21
CA VAL A 103 -3.62 9.07 8.02
C VAL A 103 -4.14 10.51 7.96
N ASN A 104 -3.24 11.50 7.99
CA ASN A 104 -3.56 12.91 7.88
C ASN A 104 -3.92 13.36 6.44
N ALA A 105 -3.87 12.42 5.48
CA ALA A 105 -4.08 12.67 4.06
C ALA A 105 -3.22 13.83 3.54
N GLU A 106 -1.93 13.79 3.90
CA GLU A 106 -0.92 14.75 3.42
C GLU A 106 -0.42 14.44 2.01
N PHE A 107 -0.65 13.21 1.51
CA PHE A 107 -0.22 12.74 0.19
C PHE A 107 -1.32 12.74 -0.86
N GLU A 108 -2.38 13.50 -0.60
CA GLU A 108 -3.58 13.46 -1.42
C GLU A 108 -3.62 14.53 -2.50
N ASP A 109 -2.61 15.39 -2.61
CA ASP A 109 -2.48 16.36 -3.70
C ASP A 109 -2.55 15.67 -5.08
N GLU A 110 -3.34 16.19 -6.03
CA GLU A 110 -3.58 15.50 -7.33
C GLU A 110 -2.35 15.56 -8.23
N GLU A 111 -1.53 16.60 -8.09
CA GLU A 111 -0.37 16.81 -8.94
C GLU A 111 0.84 16.03 -8.42
N LYS A 112 1.09 16.08 -7.10
CA LYS A 112 2.35 15.62 -6.49
C LYS A 112 2.18 14.74 -5.27
N GLY A 113 0.95 14.39 -4.89
CA GLY A 113 0.68 13.66 -3.65
C GLY A 113 1.36 12.29 -3.63
N PHE A 114 1.25 11.52 -4.72
CA PHE A 114 1.88 10.21 -4.81
C PHE A 114 3.41 10.29 -4.88
N GLU A 115 3.96 11.24 -5.63
CA GLU A 115 5.41 11.47 -5.68
C GLU A 115 5.96 11.82 -4.29
N SER A 116 5.27 12.69 -3.57
CA SER A 116 5.62 13.06 -2.20
C SER A 116 5.57 11.86 -1.24
N PHE A 117 4.61 10.96 -1.43
CA PHE A 117 4.54 9.70 -0.68
C PHE A 117 5.75 8.81 -0.96
N VAL A 118 6.10 8.63 -2.24
CA VAL A 118 7.26 7.83 -2.66
C VAL A 118 8.55 8.38 -2.05
N GLU A 119 8.75 9.69 -2.05
CA GLU A 119 9.93 10.30 -1.44
C GLU A 119 10.00 10.10 0.08
N CYS A 120 8.86 10.08 0.76
CA CYS A 120 8.82 9.76 2.19
C CYS A 120 9.20 8.29 2.46
N VAL A 121 8.73 7.38 1.61
CA VAL A 121 9.10 5.97 1.65
C VAL A 121 10.59 5.77 1.33
N ARG A 122 11.12 6.48 0.33
CA ARG A 122 12.55 6.45 -0.07
C ARG A 122 13.46 6.70 1.13
N ALA A 123 13.12 7.72 1.91
CA ALA A 123 13.88 8.08 3.11
C ALA A 123 13.92 6.98 4.18
N GLN A 124 13.00 6.02 4.17
CA GLN A 124 12.97 4.91 5.13
C GLN A 124 13.64 3.62 4.60
N VAL A 125 13.76 3.44 3.29
CA VAL A 125 14.28 2.19 2.68
C VAL A 125 15.74 2.24 2.28
N GLY A 126 16.38 3.42 2.31
CA GLY A 126 17.82 3.58 2.09
C GLY A 126 18.29 3.22 0.68
N VAL A 127 17.45 3.38 -0.34
CA VAL A 127 17.85 3.23 -1.75
C VAL A 127 18.60 4.48 -2.25
N GLU A 128 19.30 4.37 -3.39
CA GLU A 128 19.98 5.51 -4.02
C GLU A 128 18.99 6.63 -4.38
N GLU A 129 19.44 7.88 -4.37
CA GLU A 129 18.61 9.03 -4.80
C GLU A 129 18.16 8.92 -6.26
N SER A 130 18.93 8.20 -7.08
CA SER A 130 18.63 7.90 -8.49
C SER A 130 17.54 6.84 -8.67
N ALA A 131 17.17 6.09 -7.63
CA ALA A 131 16.23 4.98 -7.73
C ALA A 131 14.86 5.47 -8.22
N GLY A 132 14.23 4.70 -9.12
CA GLY A 132 12.89 5.03 -9.60
C GLY A 132 11.82 4.77 -8.53
N GLU A 133 10.64 5.35 -8.72
CA GLU A 133 9.44 5.12 -7.89
C GLU A 133 9.20 3.63 -7.61
N ARG A 134 9.25 2.81 -8.66
CA ARG A 134 9.00 1.37 -8.57
C ARG A 134 10.00 0.66 -7.66
N GLU A 135 11.27 1.02 -7.76
CA GLU A 135 12.35 0.43 -6.99
C GLU A 135 12.20 0.77 -5.50
N VAL A 136 11.91 2.03 -5.19
CA VAL A 136 11.62 2.51 -3.83
C VAL A 136 10.49 1.70 -3.20
N LEU A 137 9.37 1.58 -3.90
CA LEU A 137 8.16 0.91 -3.42
C LEU A 137 8.34 -0.62 -3.33
N ALA A 138 9.05 -1.24 -4.27
CA ALA A 138 9.39 -2.65 -4.20
C ALA A 138 10.29 -2.94 -2.99
N LYS A 139 11.29 -2.07 -2.74
CA LYS A 139 12.15 -2.18 -1.57
C LYS A 139 11.37 -2.03 -0.28
N ALA A 140 10.37 -1.14 -0.23
CA ALA A 140 9.50 -1.01 0.94
C ALA A 140 8.70 -2.28 1.21
N LEU A 141 8.08 -2.87 0.17
CA LEU A 141 7.33 -4.13 0.29
C LEU A 141 8.22 -5.29 0.76
N GLU A 142 9.45 -5.37 0.24
CA GLU A 142 10.46 -6.35 0.69
C GLU A 142 10.86 -6.11 2.15
N THR A 143 11.21 -4.87 2.51
CA THR A 143 11.64 -4.48 3.86
C THR A 143 10.56 -4.77 4.90
N LEU A 144 9.30 -4.54 4.52
CA LEU A 144 8.13 -4.82 5.33
C LEU A 144 7.64 -6.27 5.20
N ARG A 145 8.41 -7.16 4.56
CA ARG A 145 8.15 -8.61 4.46
C ARG A 145 6.74 -8.94 3.94
N PHE A 146 6.28 -8.17 2.95
CA PHE A 146 4.91 -8.24 2.45
C PHE A 146 4.54 -9.67 2.05
N VAL A 147 5.38 -10.36 1.28
CA VAL A 147 5.09 -11.72 0.81
C VAL A 147 5.01 -12.71 1.97
N GLU A 148 5.87 -12.62 2.96
CA GLU A 148 5.90 -13.57 4.07
C GLU A 148 4.74 -13.36 5.05
N ARG A 149 4.40 -12.10 5.36
CA ARG A 149 3.49 -11.80 6.48
C ARG A 149 2.16 -11.21 6.10
N GLY A 150 2.05 -10.56 4.94
CA GLY A 150 0.87 -9.80 4.53
C GLY A 150 0.57 -8.55 5.39
N PRO A 151 -0.38 -7.71 4.94
CA PRO A 151 -0.82 -6.51 5.65
C PRO A 151 -1.69 -6.82 6.90
#